data_AF-A0AA40AMV0-F1
#
_entry.id   AF-A0AA40AMV0-F1
#
_cell.length_a   1.000
_cell.length_b   1.000
_cell.length_c   1.000
_cell.angle_alpha   90.00
_cell.angle_beta   90.00
_cell.angle_gamma   90.00
#
_symmetry.space_group_name_H-M   'P 1'
#
loop_
_entity.id
_entity.type
_entity.pdbx_description
1 polymer ?
#
loop_
_entity_poly.entity_id
_entity_poly.type
_entity_poly.pdbx_seq_one_letter_code
_entity_poly.pdbx_strand_id
1 'polypeptide(L)'
;MQPKTTFAFCLAAAGFETAAALKRIVSAAGQTAAIPSWDLQSSAKAGSDLAALSKPGVDTSSGVYNDTQLFFSDNLSKVDADQFLVPWLYRNEFALDSAAPGKHYFLKTHGITSRADIFLNGKQVADKSVQAGAYGGHTYDITSLADKKNVLVIRAYPTSYYYDFAIGWVDWNYWPNDNGTSVWRDVEVKQTGSVALGPLLQEHTIFIVNGQPFQVIGGGYAPDIFLRSDSARLEAELKYVLDLGFNTIRLEGKNEHPELYDLADRMGVMIMPGWECCDKWEAWSYNNDLAVATLLMYFIGSDYYPDDRAAPIYLDAFRAGDWQVPPNYWYDTEPYGKRLGAAYGFNTELSASVGTPDLSSLKKFLSAADLDDLWKNPNKNLFHISTATSSFHNRAIYNTALWKRWGAPTSLEDYPALEHLGLLHVPGGGYFGAKTGSRAEHVTFDYVRQAVYLVNRSLGKAGPRTVDIQVIDTAGKTIASLKSALSGIKDVVFVRLVLSDSASGAVLSRNFVTPVTTYSDYTALNKLAAASVAATATQTKDGGGGGGGAVAVTLENLSSVPAFFSDSYVTLWPREKLTLMATPLGGAAAGAAVLLAGKNVAKQTVAVA
;
A
#
# COMPACT_ATOMS: atom_id res chain seq x y z
N MET A 1 -25.48 1.42 -4.37
CA MET A 1 -25.61 0.91 -5.76
C MET A 1 -24.67 -0.26 -5.94
N GLN A 2 -24.91 -1.19 -6.87
CA GLN A 2 -24.11 -2.42 -6.98
C GLN A 2 -22.77 -2.17 -7.72
N PRO A 3 -21.65 -2.74 -7.26
CA PRO A 3 -20.39 -2.76 -8.01
C PRO A 3 -20.47 -3.75 -9.18
N LYS A 4 -19.73 -3.49 -10.26
CA LYS A 4 -19.60 -4.39 -11.42
C LYS A 4 -18.45 -5.40 -11.23
N THR A 5 -18.50 -6.20 -10.17
CA THR A 5 -17.60 -7.35 -10.02
C THR A 5 -18.05 -8.49 -10.93
N THR A 6 -17.34 -8.73 -12.04
CA THR A 6 -17.60 -9.86 -12.94
C THR A 6 -17.06 -11.17 -12.34
N PHE A 7 -17.77 -11.70 -11.34
CA PHE A 7 -17.56 -13.08 -10.89
C PHE A 7 -18.22 -14.05 -11.88
N ALA A 8 -17.40 -14.76 -12.67
CA ALA A 8 -17.86 -15.84 -13.52
C ALA A 8 -18.12 -17.10 -12.69
N PHE A 9 -19.38 -17.34 -12.32
CA PHE A 9 -19.82 -18.60 -11.71
C PHE A 9 -19.94 -19.69 -12.79
N CYS A 10 -18.93 -20.56 -12.90
CA CYS A 10 -19.10 -21.85 -13.58
C CYS A 10 -19.88 -22.83 -12.70
N LEU A 11 -21.21 -22.67 -12.65
CA LEU A 11 -22.09 -23.75 -12.21
C LEU A 11 -22.08 -24.85 -13.29
N ALA A 12 -21.85 -26.10 -12.88
CA ALA A 12 -21.87 -27.23 -13.80
C ALA A 12 -23.30 -27.54 -14.28
N ALA A 13 -23.69 -26.96 -15.41
CA ALA A 13 -24.94 -27.23 -16.11
C ALA A 13 -24.63 -27.81 -17.50
N ALA A 14 -25.05 -29.05 -17.76
CA ALA A 14 -24.88 -29.68 -19.06
C ALA A 14 -25.88 -29.10 -20.08
N GLY A 15 -25.44 -28.08 -20.83
CA GLY A 15 -26.21 -27.44 -21.89
C GLY A 15 -25.31 -27.05 -23.07
N PHE A 16 -25.83 -27.14 -24.29
CA PHE A 16 -25.11 -26.71 -25.49
C PHE A 16 -25.06 -25.18 -25.55
N GLU A 17 -23.94 -24.58 -25.16
CA GLU A 17 -23.70 -23.17 -25.44
C GLU A 17 -23.48 -22.93 -26.94
N THR A 18 -24.08 -21.84 -27.45
CA THR A 18 -23.78 -21.35 -28.80
C THR A 18 -22.56 -20.45 -28.72
N ALA A 19 -21.52 -20.76 -29.50
CA ALA A 19 -20.23 -20.07 -29.42
C ALA A 19 -20.38 -18.55 -29.54
N ALA A 20 -19.99 -17.83 -28.50
CA ALA A 20 -20.06 -16.37 -28.46
C ALA A 20 -19.20 -15.76 -29.58
N ALA A 21 -19.70 -14.70 -30.23
CA ALA A 21 -18.97 -14.04 -31.30
C ALA A 21 -17.72 -13.34 -30.75
N LEU A 22 -16.54 -13.72 -31.26
CA LEU A 22 -15.24 -13.17 -30.85
C LEU A 22 -15.25 -11.63 -30.88
N LYS A 23 -14.90 -11.03 -29.74
CA LYS A 23 -14.88 -9.58 -29.55
C LYS A 23 -13.79 -8.95 -30.43
N ARG A 24 -14.15 -7.95 -31.23
CA ARG A 24 -13.17 -7.06 -31.87
C ARG A 24 -12.64 -6.07 -30.84
N ILE A 25 -11.32 -6.03 -30.66
CA ILE A 25 -10.66 -5.21 -29.63
C ILE A 25 -10.18 -3.84 -30.12
N VAL A 26 -9.79 -3.74 -31.41
CA VAL A 26 -9.48 -2.48 -32.10
C VAL A 26 -10.13 -2.45 -33.49
N SER A 27 -10.31 -1.24 -34.03
CA SER A 27 -11.03 -1.00 -35.30
C SER A 27 -10.47 0.18 -36.13
N ALA A 28 -9.93 1.21 -35.48
CA ALA A 28 -9.43 2.43 -36.11
C ALA A 28 -7.95 2.70 -35.77
N ALA A 29 -7.25 3.42 -36.64
CA ALA A 29 -5.88 3.85 -36.37
C ALA A 29 -5.81 4.78 -35.16
N GLY A 30 -4.79 4.58 -34.31
CA GLY A 30 -4.63 5.27 -33.02
C GLY A 30 -5.27 4.52 -31.85
N GLN A 31 -6.16 3.55 -32.09
CA GLN A 31 -6.74 2.75 -31.01
C GLN A 31 -5.73 1.74 -30.44
N THR A 32 -5.72 1.64 -29.12
CA THR A 32 -5.05 0.60 -28.35
C THR A 32 -6.07 -0.06 -27.43
N ALA A 33 -6.00 -1.37 -27.23
CA ALA A 33 -6.85 -2.09 -26.29
C ALA A 33 -6.13 -3.30 -25.70
N ALA A 34 -6.33 -3.55 -24.40
CA ALA A 34 -5.84 -4.75 -23.73
C ALA A 34 -6.53 -6.04 -24.22
N ILE A 35 -5.79 -7.15 -24.15
CA ILE A 35 -6.33 -8.51 -24.24
C ILE A 35 -7.28 -8.73 -23.05
N PRO A 36 -8.56 -9.06 -23.25
CA PRO A 36 -9.61 -8.83 -22.24
C PRO A 36 -9.71 -9.90 -21.13
N SER A 37 -9.02 -11.03 -21.28
CA SER A 37 -9.01 -12.16 -20.35
C SER A 37 -7.92 -13.16 -20.74
N TRP A 38 -7.58 -14.09 -19.86
CA TRP A 38 -6.65 -15.19 -20.14
C TRP A 38 -7.22 -16.53 -19.67
N ASP A 39 -7.20 -17.53 -20.55
CA ASP A 39 -7.33 -18.93 -20.18
C ASP A 39 -5.94 -19.42 -19.70
N LEU A 40 -5.86 -19.94 -18.47
CA LEU A 40 -4.60 -20.32 -17.82
C LEU A 40 -4.42 -21.84 -17.70
N GLN A 41 -3.26 -22.37 -18.10
CA GLN A 41 -2.94 -23.79 -17.89
C GLN A 41 -1.45 -24.07 -17.75
N SER A 42 -1.10 -25.03 -16.89
CA SER A 42 0.27 -25.56 -16.78
C SER A 42 0.69 -26.28 -18.06
N SER A 43 1.90 -26.01 -18.56
CA SER A 43 2.45 -26.70 -19.74
C SER A 43 2.64 -28.21 -19.54
N ALA A 44 2.68 -28.70 -18.29
CA ALA A 44 2.66 -30.14 -18.01
C ALA A 44 1.31 -30.82 -18.36
N LYS A 45 0.21 -30.05 -18.44
CA LYS A 45 -1.13 -30.53 -18.82
C LYS A 45 -1.47 -30.21 -20.28
N ALA A 46 -1.13 -29.01 -20.75
CA ALA A 46 -1.41 -28.55 -22.12
C ALA A 46 -0.36 -29.00 -23.16
N GLY A 47 0.83 -29.43 -22.73
CA GLY A 47 1.94 -29.76 -23.62
C GLY A 47 2.79 -28.55 -24.03
N SER A 48 3.74 -28.79 -24.93
CA SER A 48 4.83 -27.85 -25.25
C SER A 48 4.78 -27.22 -26.65
N ASP A 49 3.90 -27.69 -27.53
CA ASP A 49 3.75 -27.17 -28.90
C ASP A 49 2.91 -25.89 -28.94
N LEU A 50 3.58 -24.75 -28.72
CA LEU A 50 2.95 -23.43 -28.80
C LEU A 50 2.37 -23.11 -30.19
N ALA A 51 2.85 -23.75 -31.26
CA ALA A 51 2.33 -23.56 -32.61
C ALA A 51 1.04 -24.36 -32.86
N ALA A 52 0.76 -25.41 -32.09
CA ALA A 52 -0.57 -26.04 -32.01
C ALA A 52 -1.51 -25.27 -31.07
N LEU A 53 -1.02 -24.85 -29.90
CA LEU A 53 -1.83 -24.19 -28.85
C LEU A 53 -2.32 -22.78 -29.27
N SER A 54 -1.55 -22.06 -30.08
CA SER A 54 -1.94 -20.77 -30.70
C SER A 54 -2.82 -20.95 -31.95
N LYS A 55 -3.77 -21.87 -31.90
CA LYS A 55 -4.82 -22.10 -32.91
C LYS A 55 -6.20 -22.21 -32.23
N PRO A 56 -7.32 -21.96 -32.95
CA PRO A 56 -8.65 -21.96 -32.33
C PRO A 56 -9.10 -23.31 -31.78
N GLY A 57 -9.95 -23.28 -30.75
CA GLY A 57 -10.64 -24.48 -30.24
C GLY A 57 -9.81 -25.39 -29.34
N VAL A 58 -8.78 -24.86 -28.67
CA VAL A 58 -8.03 -25.54 -27.61
C VAL A 58 -8.50 -25.02 -26.25
N ASP A 59 -8.97 -25.91 -25.37
CA ASP A 59 -9.25 -25.59 -23.97
C ASP A 59 -7.93 -25.53 -23.17
N THR A 60 -7.68 -24.39 -22.54
CA THR A 60 -6.59 -24.19 -21.58
C THR A 60 -7.10 -23.48 -20.32
N SER A 61 -8.28 -23.85 -19.83
CA SER A 61 -8.82 -23.37 -18.56
C SER A 61 -8.25 -24.13 -17.35
N SER A 62 -8.16 -23.48 -16.18
CA SER A 62 -7.78 -24.10 -14.90
C SER A 62 -8.74 -23.74 -13.77
N GLY A 63 -8.67 -24.48 -12.67
CA GLY A 63 -9.30 -24.07 -11.42
C GLY A 63 -8.68 -22.79 -10.86
N VAL A 64 -9.46 -22.07 -10.05
CA VAL A 64 -9.09 -20.81 -9.39
C VAL A 64 -9.09 -21.04 -7.87
N TYR A 65 -8.05 -20.59 -7.17
CA TYR A 65 -7.99 -20.65 -5.71
C TYR A 65 -8.96 -19.66 -5.07
N ASN A 66 -9.47 -19.98 -3.87
CA ASN A 66 -10.35 -19.09 -3.12
C ASN A 66 -9.54 -18.21 -2.15
N ASP A 67 -9.48 -16.91 -2.39
CA ASP A 67 -8.78 -15.91 -1.55
C ASP A 67 -9.01 -16.11 -0.05
N THR A 68 -10.28 -16.26 0.37
CA THR A 68 -10.66 -16.40 1.78
C THR A 68 -10.14 -17.70 2.42
N GLN A 69 -9.80 -18.72 1.62
CA GLN A 69 -9.07 -19.90 2.10
C GLN A 69 -7.55 -19.72 1.97
N LEU A 70 -7.08 -19.10 0.90
CA LEU A 70 -5.66 -18.96 0.57
C LEU A 70 -4.92 -18.04 1.54
N PHE A 71 -5.55 -16.93 1.93
CA PHE A 71 -5.03 -15.99 2.93
C PHE A 71 -5.33 -16.39 4.38
N PHE A 72 -6.00 -17.51 4.65
CA PHE A 72 -6.35 -17.91 6.01
C PHE A 72 -5.27 -18.81 6.63
N SER A 73 -4.63 -18.32 7.69
CA SER A 73 -3.56 -18.99 8.41
C SER A 73 -2.40 -19.38 7.46
N ASP A 74 -1.69 -20.46 7.75
CA ASP A 74 -0.61 -21.02 6.94
C ASP A 74 -1.05 -21.68 5.61
N ASN A 75 -2.31 -21.52 5.17
CA ASN A 75 -2.84 -22.22 3.98
C ASN A 75 -2.09 -21.94 2.67
N LEU A 76 -1.53 -20.74 2.49
CA LEU A 76 -0.67 -20.43 1.33
C LEU A 76 0.52 -21.42 1.25
N SER A 77 1.16 -21.74 2.38
CA SER A 77 2.27 -22.70 2.42
C SER A 77 1.88 -24.15 2.09
N LYS A 78 0.57 -24.45 2.03
CA LYS A 78 0.01 -25.78 1.70
C LYS A 78 -0.38 -25.91 0.22
N VAL A 79 -0.28 -24.83 -0.56
CA VAL A 79 -0.43 -24.90 -2.02
C VAL A 79 0.79 -25.63 -2.58
N ASP A 80 0.53 -26.73 -3.30
CA ASP A 80 1.53 -27.46 -4.07
C ASP A 80 2.31 -26.51 -4.97
N ALA A 81 3.62 -26.37 -4.72
CA ALA A 81 4.51 -25.51 -5.46
C ALA A 81 5.11 -26.18 -6.71
N ASP A 82 5.11 -27.52 -6.77
CA ASP A 82 5.77 -28.26 -7.86
C ASP A 82 5.08 -28.01 -9.21
N GLN A 83 3.77 -27.70 -9.18
CA GLN A 83 3.01 -27.29 -10.37
C GLN A 83 3.51 -25.98 -11.02
N PHE A 84 4.27 -25.16 -10.30
CA PHE A 84 4.85 -23.89 -10.80
C PHE A 84 6.32 -24.02 -11.19
N LEU A 85 6.96 -25.18 -11.00
CA LEU A 85 8.31 -25.48 -11.50
C LEU A 85 8.37 -25.70 -13.02
N VAL A 86 7.22 -25.63 -13.70
CA VAL A 86 7.06 -25.71 -15.15
C VAL A 86 6.40 -24.45 -15.70
N PRO A 87 6.63 -24.07 -16.98
CA PRO A 87 6.00 -22.90 -17.57
C PRO A 87 4.46 -22.95 -17.54
N TRP A 88 3.84 -21.79 -17.38
CA TRP A 88 2.38 -21.62 -17.46
C TRP A 88 2.00 -20.86 -18.74
N LEU A 89 0.86 -21.25 -19.30
CA LEU A 89 0.32 -20.71 -20.55
C LEU A 89 -0.79 -19.71 -20.24
N TYR A 90 -0.72 -18.57 -20.93
CA TYR A 90 -1.73 -17.53 -20.96
C TYR A 90 -2.28 -17.48 -22.39
N ARG A 91 -3.54 -17.89 -22.60
CA ARG A 91 -4.18 -17.98 -23.93
C ARG A 91 -5.38 -17.05 -24.05
N ASN A 92 -5.59 -16.46 -25.23
CA ASN A 92 -6.80 -15.72 -25.56
C ASN A 92 -7.17 -15.83 -27.05
N GLU A 93 -8.47 -15.88 -27.37
CA GLU A 93 -8.99 -15.72 -28.73
C GLU A 93 -9.67 -14.35 -28.90
N PHE A 94 -9.25 -13.57 -29.89
CA PHE A 94 -9.79 -12.23 -30.18
C PHE A 94 -9.95 -11.96 -31.68
N ALA A 95 -10.78 -10.99 -32.04
CA ALA A 95 -10.97 -10.57 -33.42
C ALA A 95 -10.28 -9.25 -33.73
N LEU A 96 -9.78 -9.13 -34.96
CA LEU A 96 -9.34 -7.89 -35.58
C LEU A 96 -10.11 -7.67 -36.89
N ASP A 97 -9.96 -6.51 -37.51
CA ASP A 97 -10.29 -6.37 -38.92
C ASP A 97 -9.25 -7.09 -39.79
N SER A 98 -9.62 -7.44 -41.02
CA SER A 98 -8.70 -8.08 -41.97
C SER A 98 -7.50 -7.18 -42.27
N ALA A 99 -6.31 -7.79 -42.40
CA ALA A 99 -5.13 -7.09 -42.91
C ALA A 99 -5.43 -6.42 -44.26
N ALA A 100 -5.10 -5.14 -44.37
CA ALA A 100 -5.38 -4.30 -45.52
C ALA A 100 -4.27 -3.24 -45.67
N PRO A 101 -3.93 -2.79 -46.90
CA PRO A 101 -2.89 -1.79 -47.11
C PRO A 101 -3.09 -0.54 -46.25
N GLY A 102 -2.05 -0.16 -45.50
CA GLY A 102 -2.07 1.01 -44.59
C GLY A 102 -2.65 0.76 -43.20
N LYS A 103 -3.13 -0.45 -42.87
CA LYS A 103 -3.39 -0.86 -41.48
C LYS A 103 -2.16 -1.60 -40.93
N HIS A 104 -1.61 -1.12 -39.82
CA HIS A 104 -0.57 -1.82 -39.06
C HIS A 104 -1.10 -2.22 -37.67
N TYR A 105 -0.71 -3.42 -37.23
CA TYR A 105 -1.07 -4.00 -35.94
C TYR A 105 0.19 -4.30 -35.13
N PHE A 106 0.22 -3.82 -33.90
CA PHE A 106 1.32 -4.05 -32.97
C PHE A 106 0.82 -4.73 -31.71
N LEU A 107 1.54 -5.76 -31.26
CA LEU A 107 1.38 -6.36 -29.94
C LEU A 107 2.36 -5.66 -28.99
N LYS A 108 1.88 -5.09 -27.90
CA LYS A 108 2.71 -4.41 -26.91
C LYS A 108 2.63 -5.12 -25.55
N THR A 109 3.80 -5.40 -24.99
CA THR A 109 3.97 -5.87 -23.61
C THR A 109 4.57 -4.75 -22.76
N HIS A 110 4.42 -4.86 -21.43
CA HIS A 110 4.98 -3.89 -20.47
C HIS A 110 5.90 -4.59 -19.45
N GLY A 111 6.50 -5.72 -19.85
CA GLY A 111 7.22 -6.66 -19.00
C GLY A 111 6.40 -7.89 -18.61
N ILE A 112 7.08 -8.99 -18.30
CA ILE A 112 6.49 -10.29 -17.95
C ILE A 112 7.38 -10.95 -16.90
N THR A 113 6.80 -11.51 -15.84
CA THR A 113 7.53 -12.09 -14.72
C THR A 113 7.75 -13.59 -14.95
N SER A 114 8.96 -14.10 -15.19
CA SER A 114 10.24 -13.39 -15.45
C SER A 114 10.61 -13.25 -16.94
N ARG A 115 9.98 -14.02 -17.82
CA ARG A 115 10.25 -14.09 -19.27
C ARG A 115 9.19 -14.95 -19.96
N ALA A 116 9.00 -14.79 -21.27
CA ALA A 116 8.07 -15.64 -22.01
C ALA A 116 8.40 -15.86 -23.49
N ASP A 117 7.97 -17.01 -24.02
CA ASP A 117 7.81 -17.15 -25.47
C ASP A 117 6.41 -16.63 -25.86
N ILE A 118 6.31 -15.86 -26.94
CA ILE A 118 5.04 -15.30 -27.45
C ILE A 118 4.73 -15.91 -28.81
N PHE A 119 3.53 -16.48 -28.97
CA PHE A 119 3.03 -17.08 -30.20
C PHE A 119 1.67 -16.52 -30.60
N LEU A 120 1.51 -16.21 -31.90
CA LEU A 120 0.28 -15.73 -32.50
C LEU A 120 -0.01 -16.56 -33.75
N ASN A 121 -1.22 -17.14 -33.84
CA ASN A 121 -1.72 -17.86 -35.02
C ASN A 121 -0.76 -18.97 -35.55
N GLY A 122 -0.14 -19.72 -34.65
CA GLY A 122 0.82 -20.77 -34.99
C GLY A 122 2.22 -20.29 -35.38
N LYS A 123 2.56 -19.01 -35.16
CA LYS A 123 3.86 -18.41 -35.43
C LYS A 123 4.44 -17.77 -34.18
N GLN A 124 5.77 -17.86 -34.02
CA GLN A 124 6.48 -17.19 -32.95
C GLN A 124 6.61 -15.69 -33.25
N VAL A 125 6.32 -14.87 -32.25
CA VAL A 125 6.49 -13.40 -32.25
C VAL A 125 7.78 -13.03 -31.51
N ALA A 126 8.04 -13.69 -30.38
CA ALA A 126 9.24 -13.54 -29.57
C ALA A 126 9.59 -14.85 -28.85
N ASP A 127 10.84 -15.00 -28.43
CA ASP A 127 11.26 -16.00 -27.45
C ASP A 127 11.62 -15.35 -26.11
N LYS A 128 11.77 -16.19 -25.08
CA LYS A 128 12.10 -15.81 -23.70
C LYS A 128 13.48 -15.15 -23.48
N SER A 129 14.32 -15.02 -24.51
CA SER A 129 15.57 -14.23 -24.48
C SER A 129 15.37 -12.82 -25.03
N VAL A 130 14.37 -12.63 -25.89
CA VAL A 130 13.91 -11.31 -26.35
C VAL A 130 12.92 -10.71 -25.36
N GLN A 131 11.93 -11.48 -24.90
CA GLN A 131 10.92 -11.06 -23.93
C GLN A 131 11.31 -11.54 -22.53
N ALA A 132 12.08 -10.71 -21.81
CA ALA A 132 12.54 -10.98 -20.46
C ALA A 132 12.43 -9.73 -19.56
N GLY A 133 12.30 -9.96 -18.25
CA GLY A 133 12.18 -8.93 -17.22
C GLY A 133 10.74 -8.49 -16.95
N ALA A 134 10.39 -8.34 -15.67
CA ALA A 134 9.08 -7.90 -15.21
C ALA A 134 8.70 -6.49 -15.69
N TYR A 135 9.68 -5.67 -16.08
CA TYR A 135 9.48 -4.33 -16.67
C TYR A 135 9.95 -4.24 -18.13
N GLY A 136 10.40 -5.34 -18.74
CA GLY A 136 10.86 -5.42 -20.12
C GLY A 136 9.70 -5.33 -21.12
N GLY A 137 9.21 -4.12 -21.36
CA GLY A 137 8.15 -3.85 -22.33
C GLY A 137 8.68 -3.77 -23.76
N HIS A 138 8.03 -4.46 -24.69
CA HIS A 138 8.37 -4.47 -26.10
C HIS A 138 7.14 -4.17 -26.97
N THR A 139 7.38 -3.70 -28.20
CA THR A 139 6.34 -3.51 -29.21
C THR A 139 6.71 -4.31 -30.46
N TYR A 140 5.93 -5.34 -30.76
CA TYR A 140 6.15 -6.25 -31.88
C TYR A 140 5.19 -5.90 -33.03
N ASP A 141 5.69 -5.73 -34.25
CA ASP A 141 4.83 -5.66 -35.43
C ASP A 141 4.27 -7.06 -35.71
N ILE A 142 2.94 -7.20 -35.61
CA ILE A 142 2.19 -8.44 -35.88
C ILE A 142 1.35 -8.32 -37.16
N THR A 143 1.54 -7.29 -37.98
CA THR A 143 0.73 -6.99 -39.17
C THR A 143 0.73 -8.15 -40.18
N SER A 144 1.84 -8.88 -40.30
CA SER A 144 1.95 -10.07 -41.18
C SER A 144 1.40 -11.36 -40.56
N LEU A 145 0.94 -11.33 -39.31
CA LEU A 145 0.41 -12.47 -38.56
C LEU A 145 -1.08 -12.32 -38.20
N ALA A 146 -1.61 -11.09 -38.21
CA ALA A 146 -2.98 -10.75 -37.86
C ALA A 146 -4.01 -11.18 -38.92
N ASP A 147 -5.11 -11.79 -38.47
CA ASP A 147 -6.28 -12.16 -39.28
C ASP A 147 -7.59 -11.74 -38.56
N LYS A 148 -8.76 -12.04 -39.14
CA LYS A 148 -10.10 -11.78 -38.57
C LYS A 148 -10.34 -12.49 -37.24
N LYS A 149 -9.68 -13.64 -37.02
CA LYS A 149 -9.66 -14.41 -35.77
C LYS A 149 -8.22 -14.67 -35.40
N ASN A 150 -7.85 -14.36 -34.16
CA ASN A 150 -6.48 -14.50 -33.67
C ASN A 150 -6.47 -15.31 -32.38
N VAL A 151 -5.43 -16.13 -32.23
CA VAL A 151 -5.15 -16.85 -30.98
C VAL A 151 -3.73 -16.51 -30.54
N LEU A 152 -3.65 -15.81 -29.42
CA LEU A 152 -2.40 -15.46 -28.75
C LEU A 152 -2.15 -16.46 -27.62
N VAL A 153 -0.92 -16.97 -27.55
CA VAL A 153 -0.42 -17.78 -26.43
C VAL A 153 0.90 -17.19 -25.96
N ILE A 154 0.98 -16.92 -24.66
CA ILE A 154 2.21 -16.51 -23.98
C ILE A 154 2.60 -17.63 -23.01
N ARG A 155 3.83 -18.15 -23.12
CA ARG A 155 4.39 -19.15 -22.20
C ARG A 155 5.30 -18.45 -21.18
N ALA A 156 4.75 -18.09 -20.03
CA ALA A 156 5.52 -17.54 -18.91
C ALA A 156 6.38 -18.64 -18.26
N TYR A 157 7.66 -18.38 -18.04
CA TYR A 157 8.59 -19.32 -17.42
C TYR A 157 8.68 -19.12 -15.90
N PRO A 158 8.94 -20.20 -15.12
CA PRO A 158 9.12 -20.12 -13.68
C PRO A 158 10.14 -19.04 -13.27
N THR A 159 9.75 -18.30 -12.24
CA THR A 159 10.47 -17.13 -11.72
C THR A 159 11.37 -17.51 -10.55
N SER A 160 12.57 -16.93 -10.51
CA SER A 160 13.44 -16.96 -9.33
C SER A 160 14.11 -15.61 -9.09
N TYR A 161 13.72 -14.94 -7.99
CA TYR A 161 14.13 -13.56 -7.66
C TYR A 161 15.66 -13.34 -7.62
N TYR A 162 16.44 -14.40 -7.34
CA TYR A 162 17.91 -14.33 -7.29
C TYR A 162 18.61 -14.41 -8.68
N TYR A 163 17.91 -14.85 -9.71
CA TYR A 163 18.46 -15.04 -11.06
C TYR A 163 17.77 -14.17 -12.11
N ASP A 164 16.50 -13.83 -11.88
CA ASP A 164 15.61 -13.17 -12.81
C ASP A 164 15.32 -11.73 -12.40
N PHE A 165 15.22 -10.81 -13.36
CA PHE A 165 14.65 -9.47 -13.15
C PHE A 165 13.13 -9.56 -12.96
N ALA A 166 12.74 -10.00 -11.77
CA ALA A 166 11.37 -10.33 -11.39
C ALA A 166 10.72 -9.18 -10.61
N ILE A 167 9.65 -9.50 -9.88
CA ILE A 167 9.15 -8.70 -8.77
C ILE A 167 9.27 -9.55 -7.51
N GLY A 168 10.26 -9.21 -6.68
CA GLY A 168 10.54 -9.90 -5.42
C GLY A 168 9.54 -9.52 -4.32
N TRP A 169 9.67 -10.17 -3.16
CA TRP A 169 8.94 -9.81 -1.94
C TRP A 169 9.85 -9.52 -0.75
N VAL A 170 11.16 -9.54 -0.96
CA VAL A 170 12.20 -9.31 0.06
C VAL A 170 11.85 -10.09 1.34
N ASP A 171 11.51 -9.41 2.42
CA ASP A 171 10.98 -9.95 3.67
C ASP A 171 9.63 -9.32 4.08
N TRP A 172 8.97 -8.61 3.16
CA TRP A 172 7.70 -7.90 3.40
C TRP A 172 6.54 -8.84 3.74
N ASN A 173 6.63 -10.09 3.26
CA ASN A 173 5.65 -11.16 3.46
C ASN A 173 6.28 -12.54 3.20
N TYR A 174 5.56 -13.61 3.55
CA TYR A 174 5.85 -14.93 3.00
C TYR A 174 5.63 -14.92 1.48
N TRP A 175 6.52 -15.53 0.69
CA TRP A 175 6.46 -15.44 -0.77
C TRP A 175 5.30 -16.26 -1.36
N PRO A 176 4.70 -15.84 -2.50
CA PRO A 176 3.69 -16.61 -3.21
C PRO A 176 4.32 -17.84 -3.90
N ASN A 177 3.61 -18.97 -3.92
CA ASN A 177 4.14 -20.29 -4.31
C ASN A 177 4.52 -20.41 -5.80
N ASP A 178 4.04 -19.49 -6.64
CA ASP A 178 4.37 -19.37 -8.07
C ASP A 178 5.55 -18.42 -8.34
N ASN A 179 6.11 -17.80 -7.30
CA ASN A 179 7.03 -16.67 -7.36
C ASN A 179 6.54 -15.49 -8.24
N GLY A 180 5.22 -15.25 -8.29
CA GLY A 180 4.62 -14.22 -9.13
C GLY A 180 4.76 -14.47 -10.65
N THR A 181 5.01 -15.71 -11.07
CA THR A 181 5.23 -16.09 -12.48
C THR A 181 4.00 -15.80 -13.34
N SER A 182 4.01 -14.67 -14.06
CA SER A 182 2.79 -14.16 -14.68
C SER A 182 3.00 -13.12 -15.77
N VAL A 183 1.99 -13.03 -16.65
CA VAL A 183 1.72 -11.85 -17.49
C VAL A 183 0.97 -10.85 -16.61
N TRP A 184 1.72 -10.20 -15.71
CA TRP A 184 1.19 -9.40 -14.59
C TRP A 184 0.66 -8.03 -14.99
N ARG A 185 1.01 -7.53 -16.18
CA ARG A 185 0.53 -6.30 -16.79
C ARG A 185 -0.23 -6.57 -18.08
N ASP A 186 -1.14 -5.67 -18.43
CA ASP A 186 -1.88 -5.69 -19.70
C ASP A 186 -0.97 -5.93 -20.91
N VAL A 187 -1.38 -6.86 -21.77
CA VAL A 187 -0.84 -6.99 -23.13
C VAL A 187 -1.81 -6.30 -24.06
N GLU A 188 -1.33 -5.33 -24.82
CA GLU A 188 -2.16 -4.47 -25.66
C GLU A 188 -2.02 -4.83 -27.14
N VAL A 189 -3.12 -4.72 -27.90
CA VAL A 189 -3.05 -4.60 -29.37
C VAL A 189 -3.31 -3.15 -29.77
N LYS A 190 -2.37 -2.57 -30.51
CA LYS A 190 -2.44 -1.20 -31.05
C LYS A 190 -2.57 -1.23 -32.56
N GLN A 191 -3.58 -0.55 -33.10
CA GLN A 191 -3.72 -0.33 -34.54
C GLN A 191 -3.21 1.07 -34.89
N THR A 192 -2.37 1.21 -35.93
CA THR A 192 -1.88 2.52 -36.39
C THR A 192 -1.97 2.67 -37.92
N GLY A 193 -1.83 3.92 -38.37
CA GLY A 193 -1.35 4.23 -39.71
C GLY A 193 0.18 4.41 -39.69
N SER A 194 0.74 5.16 -40.64
CA SER A 194 2.20 5.19 -40.89
C SER A 194 3.09 5.91 -39.85
N VAL A 195 2.59 6.32 -38.67
CA VAL A 195 3.34 7.11 -37.66
C VAL A 195 2.91 6.73 -36.22
N ALA A 196 3.86 6.76 -35.27
CA ALA A 196 3.65 6.58 -33.83
C ALA A 196 4.55 7.54 -32.99
N LEU A 197 4.25 7.70 -31.69
CA LEU A 197 4.87 8.66 -30.74
C LEU A 197 4.88 8.11 -29.29
N GLY A 198 5.74 8.65 -28.41
CA GLY A 198 5.83 8.36 -26.97
C GLY A 198 6.62 9.43 -26.14
N PRO A 199 6.58 9.43 -24.78
CA PRO A 199 7.03 10.54 -23.90
C PRO A 199 8.14 10.21 -22.85
N LEU A 200 8.56 11.19 -22.01
CA LEU A 200 9.83 11.25 -21.24
C LEU A 200 9.75 12.10 -19.90
N LEU A 201 10.81 12.11 -19.04
CA LEU A 201 11.32 13.20 -18.10
C LEU A 201 10.96 13.40 -16.56
N GLN A 202 12.00 13.48 -15.67
CA GLN A 202 12.48 14.64 -14.81
C GLN A 202 11.82 15.10 -13.44
N GLU A 203 12.43 15.39 -12.24
CA GLU A 203 13.82 15.37 -11.68
C GLU A 203 13.99 15.29 -10.08
N HIS A 204 14.86 16.10 -9.41
CA HIS A 204 15.53 15.79 -8.10
C HIS A 204 15.53 16.79 -6.90
N THR A 205 16.16 16.33 -5.79
CA THR A 205 15.90 16.65 -4.37
C THR A 205 16.90 17.65 -3.73
N ILE A 206 16.55 18.66 -2.90
CA ILE A 206 15.28 19.11 -2.33
C ILE A 206 14.17 19.09 -3.37
N PHE A 207 13.05 18.44 -3.07
CA PHE A 207 11.88 18.45 -3.95
C PHE A 207 11.37 19.89 -4.08
N ILE A 208 11.41 20.46 -5.28
CA ILE A 208 10.90 21.80 -5.57
C ILE A 208 9.82 21.67 -6.63
N VAL A 209 8.56 21.64 -6.19
CA VAL A 209 7.39 21.53 -7.08
C VAL A 209 6.94 22.94 -7.44
N ASN A 210 6.96 23.29 -8.72
CA ASN A 210 6.57 24.63 -9.22
C ASN A 210 7.28 25.80 -8.50
N GLY A 211 8.56 25.63 -8.19
CA GLY A 211 9.37 26.63 -7.48
C GLY A 211 9.15 26.69 -5.95
N GLN A 212 8.28 25.84 -5.38
CA GLN A 212 8.01 25.77 -3.95
C GLN A 212 8.73 24.59 -3.30
N PRO A 213 9.46 24.78 -2.18
CA PRO A 213 10.02 23.66 -1.42
C PRO A 213 8.93 22.72 -0.91
N PHE A 214 9.04 21.44 -1.27
CA PHE A 214 8.06 20.39 -0.99
C PHE A 214 8.63 19.43 0.06
N GLN A 215 8.04 19.41 1.26
CA GLN A 215 8.33 18.37 2.24
C GLN A 215 7.59 17.10 1.82
N VAL A 216 8.32 16.09 1.34
CA VAL A 216 7.79 14.73 1.17
C VAL A 216 7.34 14.18 2.53
N ILE A 217 6.10 13.71 2.57
CA ILE A 217 5.50 12.97 3.68
C ILE A 217 4.70 11.82 3.07
N GLY A 218 5.07 10.58 3.39
CA GLY A 218 4.58 9.41 2.69
C GLY A 218 4.96 8.11 3.38
N GLY A 219 4.79 7.01 2.65
CA GLY A 219 5.26 5.67 3.04
C GLY A 219 5.54 4.81 1.82
N GLY A 220 6.09 3.61 2.06
CA GLY A 220 6.22 2.58 1.03
C GLY A 220 4.85 2.04 0.60
N TYR A 221 4.68 1.79 -0.69
CA TYR A 221 3.52 1.15 -1.30
C TYR A 221 3.82 -0.32 -1.64
N ALA A 222 2.83 -1.19 -1.48
CA ALA A 222 2.88 -2.58 -1.93
C ALA A 222 1.56 -2.95 -2.65
N PRO A 223 1.63 -3.62 -3.82
CA PRO A 223 0.46 -4.07 -4.56
C PRO A 223 -0.17 -5.32 -3.90
N ASP A 224 -1.05 -6.04 -4.61
CA ASP A 224 -1.49 -7.37 -4.17
C ASP A 224 -0.32 -8.37 -4.26
N ILE A 225 -0.25 -9.35 -3.36
CA ILE A 225 0.82 -10.37 -3.33
C ILE A 225 0.85 -11.25 -4.60
N PHE A 226 -0.28 -11.36 -5.33
CA PHE A 226 -0.36 -12.03 -6.62
C PHE A 226 -0.41 -11.04 -7.80
N LEU A 227 0.04 -9.79 -7.59
CA LEU A 227 0.13 -8.70 -8.58
C LEU A 227 -1.19 -8.35 -9.28
N ARG A 228 -2.33 -8.62 -8.63
CA ARG A 228 -3.67 -8.37 -9.15
C ARG A 228 -4.04 -6.89 -9.03
N SER A 229 -4.35 -6.25 -10.15
CA SER A 229 -4.85 -4.88 -10.20
C SER A 229 -6.36 -4.80 -9.96
N ASP A 230 -6.78 -3.77 -9.22
CA ASP A 230 -8.18 -3.38 -9.01
C ASP A 230 -8.24 -1.84 -8.88
N SER A 231 -8.79 -1.19 -9.92
CA SER A 231 -8.96 0.27 -10.00
C SER A 231 -9.63 0.89 -8.77
N ALA A 232 -10.61 0.20 -8.18
CA ALA A 232 -11.35 0.70 -7.02
C ALA A 232 -10.56 0.52 -5.72
N ARG A 233 -9.69 -0.49 -5.64
CA ARG A 233 -8.69 -0.61 -4.57
C ARG A 233 -7.65 0.52 -4.68
N LEU A 234 -7.05 0.73 -5.86
CA LEU A 234 -6.04 1.78 -6.07
C LEU A 234 -6.58 3.17 -5.72
N GLU A 235 -7.80 3.49 -6.14
CA GLU A 235 -8.45 4.76 -5.80
C GLU A 235 -8.75 4.88 -4.28
N ALA A 236 -9.10 3.78 -3.60
CA ALA A 236 -9.29 3.75 -2.15
C ALA A 236 -7.96 3.90 -1.38
N GLU A 237 -6.88 3.28 -1.84
CA GLU A 237 -5.54 3.40 -1.24
C GLU A 237 -5.02 4.84 -1.36
N LEU A 238 -5.14 5.48 -2.52
CA LEU A 238 -4.78 6.89 -2.68
C LEU A 238 -5.68 7.84 -1.87
N LYS A 239 -6.96 7.50 -1.64
CA LYS A 239 -7.83 8.22 -0.69
C LYS A 239 -7.32 8.10 0.75
N TYR A 240 -6.80 6.94 1.15
CA TYR A 240 -6.14 6.78 2.45
C TYR A 240 -4.83 7.58 2.55
N VAL A 241 -4.01 7.67 1.48
CA VAL A 241 -2.83 8.55 1.44
C VAL A 241 -3.22 10.01 1.70
N LEU A 242 -4.24 10.53 1.01
CA LEU A 242 -4.71 11.90 1.22
C LEU A 242 -5.34 12.13 2.60
N ASP A 243 -6.11 11.17 3.12
CA ASP A 243 -6.72 11.27 4.46
C ASP A 243 -5.71 11.13 5.61
N LEU A 244 -4.57 10.45 5.39
CA LEU A 244 -3.38 10.52 6.24
C LEU A 244 -2.71 11.90 6.22
N GLY A 245 -3.05 12.78 5.29
CA GLY A 245 -2.31 14.02 5.05
C GLY A 245 -0.91 13.78 4.47
N PHE A 246 -0.68 12.60 3.87
CA PHE A 246 0.50 12.33 3.07
C PHE A 246 0.35 12.98 1.68
N ASN A 247 1.47 13.20 1.02
CA ASN A 247 1.54 13.77 -0.32
C ASN A 247 2.37 12.92 -1.29
N THR A 248 2.92 11.80 -0.83
CA THR A 248 3.87 10.97 -1.58
C THR A 248 3.71 9.48 -1.26
N ILE A 249 3.98 8.60 -2.22
CA ILE A 249 4.23 7.16 -2.00
C ILE A 249 5.55 6.73 -2.65
N ARG A 250 6.32 5.84 -1.99
CA ARG A 250 7.52 5.19 -2.56
C ARG A 250 7.15 3.81 -3.10
N LEU A 251 7.57 3.51 -4.32
CA LEU A 251 7.49 2.17 -4.90
C LEU A 251 8.93 1.65 -5.03
N GLU A 252 9.26 0.66 -4.22
CA GLU A 252 10.55 -0.01 -4.21
C GLU A 252 10.43 -1.31 -5.01
N GLY A 253 10.87 -1.29 -6.27
CA GLY A 253 10.32 -2.21 -7.26
C GLY A 253 8.80 -2.03 -7.35
N LYS A 254 8.08 -3.11 -7.67
CA LYS A 254 6.61 -3.16 -7.74
C LYS A 254 5.98 -1.98 -8.52
N ASN A 255 6.71 -1.40 -9.49
CA ASN A 255 6.32 -0.19 -10.21
C ASN A 255 5.00 -0.45 -10.97
N GLU A 256 3.88 0.06 -10.48
CA GLU A 256 2.55 -0.52 -10.76
C GLU A 256 2.04 -0.33 -12.20
N HIS A 257 0.77 -0.66 -12.47
CA HIS A 257 0.08 -0.37 -13.71
C HIS A 257 -0.04 1.15 -13.95
N PRO A 258 -0.14 1.61 -15.23
CA PRO A 258 -0.34 3.02 -15.57
C PRO A 258 -1.49 3.70 -14.81
N GLU A 259 -2.55 2.97 -14.47
CA GLU A 259 -3.71 3.51 -13.73
C GLU A 259 -3.34 4.09 -12.36
N LEU A 260 -2.34 3.55 -11.64
CA LEU A 260 -1.90 4.14 -10.37
C LEU A 260 -1.35 5.55 -10.57
N TYR A 261 -0.60 5.77 -11.65
CA TYR A 261 -0.03 7.07 -12.01
C TYR A 261 -1.12 8.02 -12.51
N ASP A 262 -2.02 7.56 -13.39
CA ASP A 262 -3.18 8.33 -13.84
C ASP A 262 -4.09 8.75 -12.67
N LEU A 263 -4.24 7.91 -11.64
CA LEU A 263 -4.97 8.24 -10.41
C LEU A 263 -4.18 9.25 -9.55
N ALA A 264 -2.89 9.01 -9.34
CA ALA A 264 -2.04 9.87 -8.52
C ALA A 264 -1.92 11.29 -9.09
N ASP A 265 -1.77 11.45 -10.40
CA ASP A 265 -1.79 12.73 -11.11
C ASP A 265 -3.12 13.47 -10.91
N ARG A 266 -4.25 12.76 -11.08
CA ARG A 266 -5.60 13.32 -10.84
C ARG A 266 -5.86 13.70 -9.38
N MET A 267 -5.18 13.05 -8.44
CA MET A 267 -5.36 13.20 -7.00
C MET A 267 -4.30 14.09 -6.32
N GLY A 268 -3.24 14.48 -7.04
CA GLY A 268 -2.15 15.30 -6.51
C GLY A 268 -1.20 14.56 -5.56
N VAL A 269 -0.97 13.26 -5.78
CA VAL A 269 -0.04 12.43 -5.00
C VAL A 269 1.25 12.22 -5.80
N MET A 270 2.40 12.49 -5.20
CA MET A 270 3.69 12.24 -5.83
C MET A 270 4.07 10.75 -5.75
N ILE A 271 4.55 10.17 -6.85
CA ILE A 271 5.07 8.80 -6.89
C ILE A 271 6.61 8.85 -6.93
N MET A 272 7.27 8.06 -6.07
CA MET A 272 8.72 7.87 -6.03
C MET A 272 9.07 6.41 -6.34
N PRO A 273 9.18 6.04 -7.64
CA PRO A 273 9.43 4.68 -8.10
C PRO A 273 10.91 4.31 -8.08
N GLY A 274 11.24 3.04 -8.33
CA GLY A 274 12.63 2.55 -8.25
C GLY A 274 12.78 1.05 -8.51
N TRP A 275 14.02 0.56 -8.48
CA TRP A 275 14.30 -0.87 -8.30
C TRP A 275 14.13 -1.27 -6.83
N GLU A 276 13.99 -2.57 -6.58
CA GLU A 276 13.94 -3.15 -5.23
C GLU A 276 15.32 -3.58 -4.73
N CYS A 277 15.48 -3.65 -3.42
CA CYS A 277 16.72 -4.14 -2.81
C CYS A 277 16.90 -5.66 -2.97
N CYS A 278 18.06 -6.14 -2.52
CA CYS A 278 18.20 -7.46 -1.89
C CYS A 278 18.06 -8.71 -2.79
N ASP A 279 17.82 -8.58 -4.10
CA ASP A 279 17.71 -9.70 -5.04
C ASP A 279 18.56 -9.51 -6.32
N LYS A 280 18.17 -10.10 -7.46
CA LYS A 280 18.84 -9.92 -8.75
C LYS A 280 18.99 -8.46 -9.16
N TRP A 281 18.07 -7.56 -8.77
CA TRP A 281 18.14 -6.13 -9.12
C TRP A 281 19.45 -5.49 -8.63
N GLU A 282 19.91 -5.79 -7.42
CA GLU A 282 21.16 -5.24 -6.85
C GLU A 282 22.38 -6.17 -6.98
N ALA A 283 22.28 -7.27 -7.73
CA ALA A 283 23.36 -8.23 -7.93
C ALA A 283 24.47 -7.73 -8.90
N TRP A 284 24.87 -6.46 -8.78
CA TRP A 284 25.60 -5.66 -9.78
C TRP A 284 26.81 -6.38 -10.38
N SER A 285 27.73 -6.91 -9.57
CA SER A 285 28.95 -7.57 -10.04
C SER A 285 28.73 -8.86 -10.85
N TYR A 286 27.49 -9.37 -10.89
CA TYR A 286 27.10 -10.62 -11.53
C TYR A 286 25.91 -10.45 -12.51
N ASN A 287 25.58 -9.21 -12.90
CA ASN A 287 24.36 -8.92 -13.66
C ASN A 287 24.64 -8.23 -15.00
N ASN A 288 24.59 -8.99 -16.10
CA ASN A 288 24.94 -8.51 -17.44
C ASN A 288 23.75 -7.97 -18.25
N ASP A 289 22.51 -8.26 -17.82
CA ASP A 289 21.32 -8.19 -18.68
C ASP A 289 20.49 -6.92 -18.42
N LEU A 290 21.15 -5.83 -18.00
CA LEU A 290 20.56 -4.61 -17.46
C LEU A 290 19.63 -3.89 -18.46
N ALA A 291 18.34 -3.83 -18.13
CA ALA A 291 17.32 -3.07 -18.84
C ALA A 291 16.76 -1.92 -17.97
N VAL A 292 16.20 -0.88 -18.60
CA VAL A 292 15.86 0.40 -17.93
C VAL A 292 14.48 0.92 -18.35
N ALA A 293 13.77 1.58 -17.42
CA ALA A 293 12.49 2.25 -17.64
C ALA A 293 12.52 3.69 -17.10
N THR A 294 11.61 4.55 -17.57
CA THR A 294 11.65 6.02 -17.38
C THR A 294 10.47 6.56 -16.59
N LEU A 295 10.71 7.43 -15.60
CA LEU A 295 9.71 8.15 -14.79
C LEU A 295 10.30 9.47 -14.24
N LEU A 296 9.47 10.36 -13.67
CA LEU A 296 9.87 11.70 -13.17
C LEU A 296 11.07 11.66 -12.20
N MET A 297 11.02 10.73 -11.25
CA MET A 297 12.12 10.34 -10.38
C MET A 297 12.26 8.82 -10.47
N TYR A 298 13.45 8.28 -10.22
CA TYR A 298 13.66 6.84 -10.08
C TYR A 298 14.82 6.54 -9.12
N PHE A 299 14.63 5.61 -8.20
CA PHE A 299 15.73 5.04 -7.41
C PHE A 299 16.43 3.95 -8.24
N ILE A 300 17.70 4.22 -8.58
CA ILE A 300 18.52 3.35 -9.46
C ILE A 300 19.15 2.15 -8.73
N GLY A 301 18.94 2.09 -7.42
CA GLY A 301 19.37 1.10 -6.43
C GLY A 301 18.73 1.52 -5.08
N SER A 302 18.60 0.60 -4.13
CA SER A 302 17.79 0.78 -2.92
C SER A 302 18.63 0.75 -1.65
N ASP A 303 19.20 -0.40 -1.31
CA ASP A 303 20.20 -0.56 -0.24
C ASP A 303 21.59 -0.14 -0.74
N TYR A 304 21.90 -0.46 -2.01
CA TYR A 304 23.23 -0.32 -2.59
C TYR A 304 23.20 0.53 -3.86
N TYR A 305 24.09 1.52 -3.94
CA TYR A 305 24.35 2.25 -5.17
C TYR A 305 24.92 1.30 -6.26
N PRO A 306 24.52 1.41 -7.53
CA PRO A 306 25.05 0.57 -8.61
C PRO A 306 26.57 0.70 -8.80
N ASP A 307 27.22 -0.38 -9.23
CA ASP A 307 28.66 -0.39 -9.49
C ASP A 307 29.06 0.49 -10.70
N ASP A 308 30.37 0.76 -10.85
CA ASP A 308 30.93 1.61 -11.93
C ASP A 308 30.62 1.12 -13.36
N ARG A 309 30.07 -0.09 -13.53
CA ARG A 309 29.65 -0.67 -14.80
C ARG A 309 28.13 -0.57 -15.00
N ALA A 310 27.34 -0.74 -13.95
CA ALA A 310 25.89 -0.63 -13.97
C ALA A 310 25.42 0.85 -13.97
N ALA A 311 26.07 1.72 -13.19
CA ALA A 311 25.69 3.13 -13.10
C ALA A 311 25.70 3.83 -14.47
N PRO A 312 26.75 3.75 -15.33
CA PRO A 312 26.72 4.37 -16.66
C PRO A 312 25.58 3.90 -17.56
N ILE A 313 25.21 2.61 -17.49
CA ILE A 313 24.12 2.04 -18.30
C ILE A 313 22.78 2.68 -17.93
N TYR A 314 22.51 2.87 -16.63
CA TYR A 314 21.34 3.61 -16.18
C TYR A 314 21.42 5.09 -16.59
N LEU A 315 22.56 5.75 -16.40
CA LEU A 315 22.73 7.16 -16.76
C LEU A 315 22.51 7.44 -18.25
N ASP A 316 23.03 6.60 -19.13
CA ASP A 316 22.88 6.77 -20.58
C ASP A 316 21.47 6.39 -21.06
N ALA A 317 20.80 5.44 -20.41
CA ALA A 317 19.39 5.17 -20.66
C ALA A 317 18.48 6.34 -20.22
N PHE A 318 18.77 6.99 -19.09
CA PHE A 318 18.04 8.19 -18.68
C PHE A 318 18.32 9.39 -19.58
N ARG A 319 19.57 9.58 -20.04
CA ARG A 319 19.91 10.60 -21.06
C ARG A 319 19.24 10.34 -22.40
N ALA A 320 19.10 9.09 -22.83
CA ALA A 320 18.28 8.73 -23.99
C ALA A 320 16.77 8.97 -23.76
N GLY A 321 16.36 9.03 -22.49
CA GLY A 321 15.08 9.55 -22.02
C GLY A 321 15.05 11.07 -21.76
N ASP A 322 15.99 11.85 -22.33
CA ASP A 322 16.29 13.29 -22.09
C ASP A 322 16.59 13.70 -20.62
N TRP A 323 16.57 12.77 -19.68
CA TRP A 323 16.58 13.04 -18.24
C TRP A 323 18.02 13.23 -17.71
N GLN A 324 18.22 14.26 -16.87
CA GLN A 324 19.50 14.53 -16.22
C GLN A 324 19.79 13.55 -15.06
N VAL A 325 20.96 13.70 -14.46
CA VAL A 325 21.55 12.74 -13.52
C VAL A 325 20.73 12.53 -12.22
N PRO A 326 20.60 11.28 -11.72
CA PRO A 326 20.00 10.94 -10.43
C PRO A 326 20.64 11.69 -9.24
N PRO A 327 19.93 11.80 -8.10
CA PRO A 327 20.38 12.59 -6.97
C PRO A 327 21.51 11.82 -6.29
N ASN A 328 22.67 12.46 -6.09
CA ASN A 328 23.79 11.80 -5.42
C ASN A 328 23.62 11.77 -3.88
N TYR A 329 22.61 11.01 -3.44
CA TYR A 329 22.20 10.84 -2.05
C TYR A 329 23.29 10.23 -1.16
N TRP A 330 24.10 9.32 -1.72
CA TRP A 330 25.04 8.47 -0.98
C TRP A 330 26.36 9.14 -0.54
N TYR A 331 26.51 10.45 -0.75
CA TYR A 331 27.77 11.18 -0.50
C TYR A 331 27.76 12.10 0.75
N ASP A 332 26.68 12.16 1.55
CA ASP A 332 26.73 12.78 2.88
C ASP A 332 27.61 11.95 3.82
N THR A 333 28.81 12.46 4.09
CA THR A 333 29.86 11.75 4.82
C THR A 333 30.21 12.42 6.13
N GLU A 334 30.11 11.60 7.19
CA GLU A 334 30.57 11.79 8.57
C GLU A 334 29.80 12.67 9.57
N PRO A 335 29.65 12.21 10.84
CA PRO A 335 29.87 10.86 11.35
C PRO A 335 28.63 9.97 11.12
N TYR A 336 28.67 9.05 10.15
CA TYR A 336 27.50 8.26 9.76
C TYR A 336 27.12 7.22 10.83
N GLY A 337 28.09 6.39 11.26
CA GLY A 337 27.91 5.24 12.15
C GLY A 337 27.47 5.52 13.60
N LYS A 338 26.94 6.71 13.89
CA LYS A 338 26.31 7.09 15.17
C LYS A 338 24.93 7.72 15.00
N ARG A 339 24.45 7.96 13.76
CA ARG A 339 23.17 8.62 13.43
C ARG A 339 22.03 7.60 13.21
N LEU A 340 21.80 6.72 14.19
CA LEU A 340 20.78 5.65 14.09
C LEU A 340 19.37 6.21 13.81
N GLY A 341 18.86 6.04 12.57
CA GLY A 341 17.47 6.32 12.18
C GLY A 341 16.94 7.73 12.48
N ALA A 342 17.83 8.70 12.75
CA ALA A 342 17.44 10.00 13.27
C ALA A 342 16.79 10.89 12.21
N ALA A 343 15.97 11.86 12.63
CA ALA A 343 15.31 12.83 11.76
C ALA A 343 16.31 13.87 11.19
N TYR A 344 17.14 13.42 10.25
CA TYR A 344 18.09 14.22 9.46
C TYR A 344 18.17 13.64 8.03
N GLY A 345 18.68 14.42 7.08
CA GLY A 345 18.72 14.02 5.66
C GLY A 345 17.32 13.83 5.07
N PHE A 346 17.19 12.88 4.14
CA PHE A 346 15.91 12.39 3.65
C PHE A 346 15.81 10.89 3.97
N ASN A 347 14.81 10.52 4.78
CA ASN A 347 14.63 9.13 5.22
C ASN A 347 13.71 8.41 4.22
N THR A 348 14.29 7.53 3.40
CA THR A 348 13.60 6.76 2.35
C THR A 348 12.66 5.70 2.91
N GLU A 349 13.03 5.10 4.04
CA GLU A 349 12.32 4.00 4.68
C GLU A 349 12.66 3.88 6.17
N LEU A 350 11.63 3.98 7.03
CA LEU A 350 11.75 3.67 8.44
C LEU A 350 10.36 3.38 9.04
N SER A 351 10.30 2.40 9.94
CA SER A 351 9.14 2.17 10.80
C SER A 351 9.58 1.83 12.23
N ALA A 352 8.62 1.80 13.15
CA ALA A 352 8.82 1.22 14.49
C ALA A 352 8.53 -0.30 14.53
N SER A 353 8.64 -0.98 13.38
CA SER A 353 8.21 -2.36 13.15
C SER A 353 6.68 -2.56 13.27
N VAL A 354 6.26 -3.77 13.65
CA VAL A 354 4.96 -4.42 13.39
C VAL A 354 3.72 -3.56 13.66
N GLY A 355 2.82 -3.52 12.68
CA GLY A 355 1.41 -3.16 12.87
C GLY A 355 0.52 -4.40 13.06
N THR A 356 -0.39 -4.35 14.03
CA THR A 356 -1.40 -5.38 14.30
C THR A 356 -2.79 -4.89 13.89
N PRO A 357 -3.45 -5.53 12.90
CA PRO A 357 -4.84 -5.26 12.55
C PRO A 357 -5.80 -5.29 13.75
N ASP A 358 -6.95 -4.63 13.63
CA ASP A 358 -8.01 -4.74 14.64
C ASP A 358 -8.50 -6.20 14.78
N LEU A 359 -9.07 -6.55 15.93
CA LEU A 359 -9.47 -7.93 16.22
C LEU A 359 -10.54 -8.50 15.26
N SER A 360 -11.37 -7.66 14.63
CA SER A 360 -12.30 -8.10 13.59
C SER A 360 -11.60 -8.40 12.27
N SER A 361 -10.50 -7.70 11.95
CA SER A 361 -9.66 -7.99 10.79
C SER A 361 -8.74 -9.19 11.02
N LEU A 362 -8.12 -9.33 12.19
CA LEU A 362 -7.37 -10.54 12.56
C LEU A 362 -8.22 -11.80 12.38
N LYS A 363 -9.49 -11.77 12.83
CA LYS A 363 -10.44 -12.89 12.71
C LYS A 363 -10.89 -13.21 11.26
N LYS A 364 -10.46 -12.44 10.24
CA LYS A 364 -10.68 -12.77 8.81
C LYS A 364 -9.62 -13.72 8.25
N PHE A 365 -8.40 -13.70 8.81
CA PHE A 365 -7.24 -14.38 8.23
C PHE A 365 -6.44 -15.23 9.23
N LEU A 366 -6.70 -15.15 10.53
CA LEU A 366 -6.05 -16.01 11.55
C LEU A 366 -7.02 -17.08 12.08
N SER A 367 -6.50 -18.28 12.33
CA SER A 367 -7.24 -19.32 13.03
C SER A 367 -7.37 -19.02 14.54
N ALA A 368 -8.25 -19.74 15.23
CA ALA A 368 -8.38 -19.64 16.68
C ALA A 368 -7.08 -20.02 17.42
N ALA A 369 -6.24 -20.88 16.84
CA ALA A 369 -4.94 -21.23 17.40
C ALA A 369 -3.90 -20.11 17.18
N ASP A 370 -3.85 -19.53 15.97
CA ASP A 370 -2.93 -18.42 15.67
C ASP A 370 -3.22 -17.19 16.55
N LEU A 371 -4.51 -16.88 16.73
CA LEU A 371 -4.97 -15.82 17.63
C LEU A 371 -4.54 -16.06 19.09
N ASP A 372 -4.54 -17.31 19.54
CA ASP A 372 -4.13 -17.66 20.91
C ASP A 372 -2.60 -17.62 21.08
N ASP A 373 -1.86 -18.04 20.04
CA ASP A 373 -0.40 -17.96 19.97
C ASP A 373 0.13 -16.53 20.00
N LEU A 374 -0.56 -15.56 19.37
CA LEU A 374 -0.17 -14.14 19.36
C LEU A 374 0.20 -13.60 20.76
N TRP A 375 -0.58 -13.96 21.78
CA TRP A 375 -0.43 -13.43 23.13
C TRP A 375 0.18 -14.44 24.13
N LYS A 376 -0.05 -15.75 23.96
CA LYS A 376 0.54 -16.79 24.83
C LYS A 376 1.94 -17.21 24.42
N ASN A 377 2.22 -17.23 23.12
CA ASN A 377 3.48 -17.70 22.53
C ASN A 377 4.15 -16.56 21.74
N PRO A 378 4.53 -15.45 22.42
CA PRO A 378 4.89 -14.14 21.81
C PRO A 378 6.11 -14.17 20.87
N ASN A 379 6.88 -15.25 20.92
CA ASN A 379 8.13 -15.46 20.19
C ASN A 379 7.98 -16.56 19.12
N LYS A 380 6.78 -17.14 18.95
CA LYS A 380 6.48 -18.07 17.86
C LYS A 380 6.58 -17.32 16.53
N ASN A 381 7.12 -17.97 15.50
CA ASN A 381 7.09 -17.44 14.14
C ASN A 381 5.64 -17.29 13.68
N LEU A 382 5.31 -16.18 13.02
CA LEU A 382 3.97 -15.93 12.50
C LEU A 382 4.01 -15.98 10.97
N PHE A 383 3.07 -16.69 10.35
CA PHE A 383 3.08 -16.81 8.88
C PHE A 383 2.85 -15.46 8.17
N HIS A 384 2.01 -14.60 8.75
CA HIS A 384 1.61 -13.30 8.19
C HIS A 384 2.50 -12.12 8.63
N ILE A 385 3.77 -12.35 9.02
CA ILE A 385 4.73 -11.26 9.28
C ILE A 385 5.88 -11.25 8.27
N SER A 386 6.55 -12.39 8.06
CA SER A 386 7.68 -12.54 7.15
C SER A 386 8.06 -14.03 7.03
N THR A 387 8.91 -14.36 6.06
CA THR A 387 9.60 -15.66 5.99
C THR A 387 10.42 -15.96 7.26
N ALA A 388 10.58 -17.25 7.59
CA ALA A 388 11.28 -17.71 8.79
C ALA A 388 12.80 -17.42 8.82
N THR A 389 13.37 -16.92 7.72
CA THR A 389 14.76 -16.51 7.57
C THR A 389 15.01 -15.02 7.82
N SER A 390 13.97 -14.18 7.82
CA SER A 390 14.13 -12.74 8.15
C SER A 390 14.28 -12.51 9.65
N SER A 391 15.00 -11.45 10.02
CA SER A 391 15.00 -10.91 11.38
C SER A 391 13.60 -10.62 11.91
N PHE A 392 12.62 -10.31 11.05
CA PHE A 392 11.26 -9.94 11.44
C PHE A 392 10.26 -11.11 11.52
N HIS A 393 10.71 -12.35 11.34
CA HIS A 393 9.91 -13.59 11.41
C HIS A 393 9.00 -13.79 12.65
N ASN A 394 9.23 -13.05 13.75
CA ASN A 394 8.42 -13.10 14.96
C ASN A 394 8.35 -11.73 15.66
N ARG A 395 7.54 -11.64 16.73
CA ARG A 395 7.24 -10.37 17.42
C ARG A 395 8.04 -10.13 18.70
N ALA A 396 9.08 -10.91 19.00
CA ALA A 396 9.76 -10.91 20.30
C ALA A 396 10.29 -9.53 20.72
N ILE A 397 10.90 -8.76 19.80
CA ILE A 397 11.43 -7.41 20.07
C ILE A 397 10.27 -6.44 20.38
N TYR A 398 9.22 -6.46 19.56
CA TYR A 398 8.04 -5.63 19.72
C TYR A 398 7.30 -5.93 21.03
N ASN A 399 6.99 -7.22 21.29
CA ASN A 399 6.34 -7.69 22.52
C ASN A 399 7.17 -7.33 23.76
N THR A 400 8.51 -7.47 23.70
CA THR A 400 9.41 -7.05 24.80
C THR A 400 9.29 -5.55 25.10
N ALA A 401 9.18 -4.70 24.08
CA ALA A 401 8.99 -3.26 24.27
C ALA A 401 7.57 -2.90 24.73
N LEU A 402 6.55 -3.58 24.19
CA LEU A 402 5.14 -3.38 24.54
C LEU A 402 4.89 -3.72 26.01
N TRP A 403 5.34 -4.89 26.45
CA TRP A 403 5.05 -5.41 27.79
C TRP A 403 5.79 -4.66 28.90
N LYS A 404 7.00 -4.17 28.63
CA LYS A 404 7.72 -3.27 29.55
C LYS A 404 7.06 -1.89 29.69
N ARG A 405 6.17 -1.51 28.77
CA ARG A 405 5.43 -0.24 28.83
C ARG A 405 4.04 -0.45 29.44
N TRP A 406 3.26 -1.41 28.95
CA TRP A 406 1.86 -1.57 29.34
C TRP A 406 1.56 -2.72 30.31
N GLY A 407 2.54 -3.59 30.59
CA GLY A 407 2.29 -4.93 31.13
C GLY A 407 2.02 -5.96 30.03
N ALA A 408 2.08 -7.25 30.39
CA ALA A 408 1.71 -8.34 29.49
C ALA A 408 0.16 -8.43 29.36
N PRO A 409 -0.37 -8.89 28.20
CA PRO A 409 -1.80 -9.11 28.01
C PRO A 409 -2.33 -10.23 28.92
N THR A 410 -3.59 -10.10 29.35
CA THR A 410 -4.30 -11.14 30.14
C THR A 410 -5.35 -11.90 29.33
N SER A 411 -5.63 -11.49 28.10
CA SER A 411 -6.59 -12.09 27.18
C SER A 411 -6.24 -11.73 25.72
N LEU A 412 -6.91 -12.40 24.77
CA LEU A 412 -6.86 -12.03 23.35
C LEU A 412 -7.43 -10.63 23.12
N GLU A 413 -8.50 -10.25 23.81
CA GLU A 413 -9.12 -8.93 23.71
C GLU A 413 -8.23 -7.81 24.26
N ASP A 414 -7.41 -8.07 25.29
CA ASP A 414 -6.38 -7.13 25.76
C ASP A 414 -5.31 -6.88 24.69
N TYR A 415 -4.93 -7.90 23.90
CA TYR A 415 -3.72 -7.83 23.08
C TYR A 415 -3.79 -6.74 21.98
N PRO A 416 -4.79 -6.68 21.08
CA PRO A 416 -4.99 -5.52 20.19
C PRO A 416 -5.31 -4.22 20.93
N ALA A 417 -5.85 -4.27 22.16
CA ALA A 417 -6.09 -3.07 22.98
C ALA A 417 -4.82 -2.50 23.64
N LEU A 418 -3.70 -3.25 23.64
CA LEU A 418 -2.36 -2.73 23.87
C LEU A 418 -1.70 -2.22 22.58
N GLU A 419 -2.08 -2.77 21.43
CA GLU A 419 -1.38 -2.62 20.16
C GLU A 419 -2.03 -1.59 19.23
N HIS A 420 -1.74 -0.33 19.51
CA HIS A 420 -2.23 0.85 18.80
C HIS A 420 -1.72 1.00 17.33
N LEU A 421 -1.72 -0.03 16.47
CA LEU A 421 -1.08 0.00 15.12
C LEU A 421 -1.81 -0.84 14.03
N GLY A 422 -3.03 -0.50 13.61
CA GLY A 422 -3.83 -1.31 12.66
C GLY A 422 -3.48 -1.19 11.17
N LEU A 423 -3.54 -2.33 10.45
CA LEU A 423 -3.28 -2.44 9.00
C LEU A 423 -4.10 -3.56 8.30
N LEU A 424 -5.37 -3.31 7.94
CA LEU A 424 -6.12 -4.13 6.94
C LEU A 424 -7.47 -3.48 6.53
N HIS A 425 -7.41 -2.40 5.72
CA HIS A 425 -8.57 -1.56 5.34
C HIS A 425 -9.40 -0.96 6.49
N VAL A 426 -8.99 -1.18 7.74
CA VAL A 426 -9.55 -0.57 8.96
C VAL A 426 -8.42 0.24 9.62
N PRO A 427 -8.56 1.57 9.73
CA PRO A 427 -7.60 2.42 10.44
C PRO A 427 -7.41 2.01 11.91
N GLY A 428 -6.16 1.74 12.32
CA GLY A 428 -5.76 1.65 13.72
C GLY A 428 -4.77 2.74 14.12
N GLY A 429 -4.20 2.67 15.33
CA GLY A 429 -3.51 3.83 15.91
C GLY A 429 -2.28 4.35 15.16
N GLY A 430 -1.61 3.51 14.34
CA GLY A 430 -0.53 3.92 13.45
C GLY A 430 -1.01 4.87 12.36
N TYR A 431 -2.17 4.56 11.77
CA TYR A 431 -2.87 5.43 10.83
C TYR A 431 -3.23 6.77 11.50
N PHE A 432 -3.86 6.74 12.67
CA PHE A 432 -4.27 7.97 13.36
C PHE A 432 -3.09 8.80 13.90
N GLY A 433 -1.98 8.15 14.25
CA GLY A 433 -0.72 8.78 14.63
C GLY A 433 -0.07 9.50 13.43
N ALA A 434 0.09 8.80 12.30
CA ALA A 434 0.59 9.38 11.05
C ALA A 434 -0.29 10.54 10.57
N LYS A 435 -1.62 10.36 10.56
CA LYS A 435 -2.61 11.41 10.26
C LYS A 435 -2.50 12.62 11.18
N THR A 436 -2.15 12.41 12.45
CA THR A 436 -2.00 13.51 13.42
C THR A 436 -0.70 14.27 13.21
N GLY A 437 0.43 13.58 12.99
CA GLY A 437 1.74 14.19 12.76
C GLY A 437 1.86 14.91 11.40
N SER A 438 1.08 14.49 10.40
CA SER A 438 1.13 15.02 9.02
C SER A 438 0.20 16.23 8.77
N ARG A 439 -0.59 16.65 9.77
CA ARG A 439 -1.49 17.82 9.67
C ARG A 439 -0.78 19.04 9.08
N ALA A 440 -1.48 19.77 8.21
CA ALA A 440 -0.97 20.99 7.57
C ALA A 440 -0.60 22.10 8.57
N GLU A 441 -1.30 22.18 9.71
CA GLU A 441 -0.91 22.97 10.88
C GLU A 441 -0.96 22.03 12.10
N HIS A 442 0.17 21.86 12.78
CA HIS A 442 0.34 20.89 13.87
C HIS A 442 1.10 21.48 15.06
N VAL A 443 0.86 20.93 16.24
CA VAL A 443 1.65 21.21 17.44
C VAL A 443 2.20 19.90 18.01
N THR A 444 3.50 19.87 18.29
CA THR A 444 4.22 18.67 18.74
C THR A 444 5.19 18.97 19.87
N PHE A 445 5.62 17.94 20.60
CA PHE A 445 6.55 18.03 21.71
C PHE A 445 7.83 17.24 21.41
N ASP A 446 8.97 17.91 21.54
CA ASP A 446 10.28 17.29 21.49
C ASP A 446 10.64 16.76 22.88
N TYR A 447 10.66 15.44 23.03
CA TYR A 447 11.01 14.76 24.28
C TYR A 447 12.44 15.01 24.76
N VAL A 448 13.38 15.29 23.84
CA VAL A 448 14.81 15.48 24.14
C VAL A 448 15.07 16.92 24.58
N ARG A 449 14.49 17.90 23.89
CA ARG A 449 14.61 19.33 24.22
C ARG A 449 13.57 19.83 25.23
N GLN A 450 12.57 19.00 25.55
CA GLN A 450 11.39 19.34 26.35
C GLN A 450 10.65 20.59 25.82
N ALA A 451 10.62 20.75 24.49
CA ALA A 451 10.16 21.93 23.80
C ALA A 451 8.87 21.65 23.00
N VAL A 452 8.01 22.67 22.86
CA VAL A 452 6.81 22.60 22.02
C VAL A 452 7.05 23.34 20.71
N TYR A 453 6.79 22.67 19.59
CA TYR A 453 6.97 23.21 18.24
C TYR A 453 5.64 23.37 17.52
N LEU A 454 5.47 24.52 16.86
CA LEU A 454 4.46 24.74 15.82
C LEU A 454 5.03 24.30 14.48
N VAL A 455 4.28 23.52 13.72
CA VAL A 455 4.63 23.12 12.34
C VAL A 455 3.53 23.63 11.40
N ASN A 456 3.92 24.35 10.35
CA ASN A 456 3.04 24.79 9.26
C ASN A 456 3.61 24.29 7.94
N ARG A 457 2.79 23.58 7.18
CA ARG A 457 3.11 22.97 5.87
C ARG A 457 2.25 23.53 4.73
N SER A 458 1.44 24.55 5.02
CA SER A 458 0.59 25.19 4.02
C SER A 458 1.33 26.31 3.29
N LEU A 459 1.07 26.47 1.99
CA LEU A 459 1.72 27.49 1.15
C LEU A 459 1.30 28.94 1.48
N GLY A 460 0.22 29.14 2.25
CA GLY A 460 -0.39 30.47 2.40
C GLY A 460 -1.21 30.73 3.66
N LYS A 461 -1.31 29.81 4.63
CA LYS A 461 -1.92 30.15 5.92
C LYS A 461 -0.89 30.82 6.81
N ALA A 462 -1.23 32.01 7.28
CA ALA A 462 -0.45 32.79 8.23
C ALA A 462 -1.38 33.40 9.30
N GLY A 463 -0.84 34.25 10.17
CA GLY A 463 -1.57 34.93 11.23
C GLY A 463 -1.27 34.39 12.64
N PRO A 464 -1.88 34.98 13.68
CA PRO A 464 -1.63 34.62 15.06
C PRO A 464 -2.13 33.20 15.37
N ARG A 465 -1.36 32.48 16.19
CA ARG A 465 -1.66 31.13 16.67
C ARG A 465 -1.49 31.07 18.17
N THR A 466 -2.45 30.46 18.86
CA THR A 466 -2.41 30.23 20.30
C THR A 466 -2.15 28.75 20.55
N VAL A 467 -1.22 28.43 21.44
CA VAL A 467 -1.01 27.06 21.95
C VAL A 467 -1.35 27.05 23.45
N ASP A 468 -2.44 26.39 23.79
CA ASP A 468 -2.79 26.04 25.18
C ASP A 468 -2.02 24.78 25.58
N ILE A 469 -1.35 24.85 26.74
CA ILE A 469 -0.44 23.81 27.26
C ILE A 469 -0.86 23.50 28.70
N GLN A 470 -1.35 22.29 28.91
CA GLN A 470 -1.81 21.84 30.23
C GLN A 470 -1.16 20.50 30.56
N VAL A 471 -0.67 20.34 31.79
CA VAL A 471 -0.28 19.03 32.31
C VAL A 471 -1.41 18.53 33.19
N ILE A 472 -1.87 17.30 32.99
CA ILE A 472 -3.07 16.75 33.61
C ILE A 472 -2.74 15.36 34.18
N ASP A 473 -3.12 15.10 35.43
CA ASP A 473 -2.91 13.79 36.05
C ASP A 473 -3.97 12.74 35.61
N THR A 474 -3.77 11.50 36.04
CA THR A 474 -4.71 10.37 35.78
C THR A 474 -6.08 10.56 36.45
N ALA A 475 -6.22 11.48 37.41
CA ALA A 475 -7.49 11.87 38.02
C ALA A 475 -8.18 13.04 37.29
N GLY A 476 -7.59 13.56 36.21
CA GLY A 476 -8.14 14.65 35.40
C GLY A 476 -7.85 16.05 35.92
N LYS A 477 -6.98 16.21 36.92
CA LYS A 477 -6.64 17.50 37.53
C LYS A 477 -5.43 18.14 36.85
N THR A 478 -5.55 19.42 36.52
CA THR A 478 -4.45 20.21 35.95
C THR A 478 -3.35 20.49 37.00
N ILE A 479 -2.10 20.22 36.62
CA ILE A 479 -0.87 20.49 37.36
C ILE A 479 -0.26 21.80 36.83
N ALA A 480 0.31 22.61 37.73
CA ALA A 480 0.96 23.88 37.37
C ALA A 480 2.25 23.69 36.54
N SER A 481 2.51 24.66 35.64
CA SER A 481 3.62 24.84 34.69
C SER A 481 4.38 23.59 34.22
N LEU A 482 4.44 23.38 32.89
CA LEU A 482 5.08 22.22 32.26
C LEU A 482 6.46 21.86 32.85
N LYS A 483 7.33 22.85 33.05
CA LYS A 483 8.68 22.65 33.60
C LYS A 483 8.69 22.19 35.07
N SER A 484 7.79 22.72 35.91
CA SER A 484 7.67 22.29 37.32
C SER A 484 6.97 20.94 37.48
N ALA A 485 6.01 20.64 36.59
CA ALA A 485 5.34 19.35 36.59
C ALA A 485 6.32 18.22 36.19
N LEU A 486 7.05 18.39 35.08
CA LEU A 486 7.95 17.35 34.54
C LEU A 486 9.01 16.86 35.53
N SER A 487 9.49 17.71 36.44
CA SER A 487 10.48 17.34 37.47
C SER A 487 9.93 16.53 38.65
N GLY A 488 8.61 16.38 38.79
CA GLY A 488 7.96 15.77 39.96
C GLY A 488 7.16 14.48 39.69
N ILE A 489 7.14 14.00 38.45
CA ILE A 489 6.33 12.84 38.04
C ILE A 489 6.98 11.55 38.55
N LYS A 490 6.15 10.64 39.08
CA LYS A 490 6.53 9.26 39.44
C LYS A 490 5.98 8.23 38.45
N ASP A 491 4.72 8.43 38.03
CA ASP A 491 3.97 7.52 37.17
C ASP A 491 3.70 8.18 35.80
N VAL A 492 2.43 8.32 35.40
CA VAL A 492 2.01 8.96 34.15
C VAL A 492 1.27 10.28 34.42
N VAL A 493 1.57 11.30 33.61
CA VAL A 493 0.72 12.48 33.39
C VAL A 493 0.60 12.72 31.89
N PHE A 494 -0.44 13.44 31.49
CA PHE A 494 -0.68 13.82 30.11
C PHE A 494 -0.28 15.28 29.90
N VAL A 495 0.53 15.57 28.87
CA VAL A 495 0.68 16.94 28.37
C VAL A 495 -0.33 17.15 27.25
N ARG A 496 -1.40 17.92 27.53
CA ARG A 496 -2.42 18.37 26.58
C ARG A 496 -1.89 19.59 25.84
N LEU A 497 -1.71 19.46 24.53
CA LEU A 497 -1.39 20.56 23.62
C LEU A 497 -2.59 20.84 22.73
N VAL A 498 -3.08 22.08 22.70
CA VAL A 498 -4.16 22.51 21.78
C VAL A 498 -3.71 23.75 21.02
N LEU A 499 -3.60 23.60 19.70
CA LEU A 499 -3.32 24.68 18.76
C LEU A 499 -4.64 25.24 18.23
N SER A 500 -4.84 26.55 18.37
CA SER A 500 -5.96 27.28 17.77
C SER A 500 -5.48 28.45 16.90
N ASP A 501 -6.28 28.75 15.87
CA ASP A 501 -6.25 30.06 15.21
C ASP A 501 -6.77 31.13 16.18
N SER A 502 -6.00 32.20 16.40
CA SER A 502 -6.32 33.17 17.46
C SER A 502 -7.44 34.15 17.09
N ALA A 503 -7.88 34.22 15.83
CA ALA A 503 -8.93 35.14 15.37
C ALA A 503 -10.31 34.48 15.40
N SER A 504 -10.41 33.20 15.02
CA SER A 504 -11.63 32.40 14.99
C SER A 504 -11.82 31.52 16.24
N GLY A 505 -10.75 31.28 17.01
CA GLY A 505 -10.73 30.30 18.11
C GLY A 505 -10.70 28.84 17.64
N ALA A 506 -10.76 28.57 16.34
CA ALA A 506 -10.87 27.23 15.78
C ALA A 506 -9.65 26.37 16.12
N VAL A 507 -9.89 25.18 16.68
CA VAL A 507 -8.84 24.22 17.04
C VAL A 507 -8.30 23.52 15.79
N LEU A 508 -7.03 23.74 15.48
CA LEU A 508 -6.35 23.20 14.30
C LEU A 508 -5.70 21.84 14.60
N SER A 509 -5.13 21.69 15.81
CA SER A 509 -4.44 20.47 16.23
C SER A 509 -4.54 20.22 17.73
N ARG A 510 -4.55 18.94 18.10
CA ARG A 510 -4.52 18.41 19.45
C ARG A 510 -3.42 17.36 19.50
N ASN A 511 -2.61 17.33 20.56
CA ASN A 511 -1.54 16.34 20.71
C ASN A 511 -1.32 16.02 22.21
N PHE A 512 -0.88 14.79 22.49
CA PHE A 512 -0.79 14.21 23.84
C PHE A 512 0.50 13.42 24.01
N VAL A 513 1.28 13.73 25.04
CA VAL A 513 2.58 13.09 25.29
C VAL A 513 2.83 12.78 26.77
N THR A 514 3.69 11.79 27.01
CA THR A 514 4.05 11.16 28.28
C THR A 514 5.58 11.01 28.38
N PRO A 515 6.24 11.29 29.53
CA PRO A 515 7.70 11.24 29.62
C PRO A 515 8.35 9.87 29.36
N VAL A 516 9.67 9.88 29.11
CA VAL A 516 10.49 8.70 28.78
C VAL A 516 11.84 8.79 29.49
N THR A 517 12.37 7.67 29.98
CA THR A 517 13.76 7.57 30.50
C THR A 517 14.48 6.31 30.02
N THR A 518 13.81 5.16 29.96
CA THR A 518 14.32 3.92 29.32
C THR A 518 13.21 3.24 28.50
N TYR A 519 12.24 2.63 29.18
CA TYR A 519 10.89 2.38 28.69
C TYR A 519 9.94 3.25 29.51
N SER A 520 8.92 3.86 28.89
CA SER A 520 7.88 4.57 29.64
C SER A 520 6.91 3.58 30.27
N ASP A 521 6.82 3.55 31.60
CA ASP A 521 5.77 2.80 32.30
C ASP A 521 4.42 3.49 32.09
N TYR A 522 3.49 2.76 31.46
CA TYR A 522 2.11 3.12 31.19
C TYR A 522 1.11 2.22 31.93
N THR A 523 1.57 1.33 32.83
CA THR A 523 0.70 0.41 33.59
C THR A 523 -0.31 1.15 34.48
N ALA A 524 0.00 2.40 34.88
CA ALA A 524 -0.93 3.30 35.53
C ALA A 524 -2.19 3.59 34.69
N LEU A 525 -2.10 3.58 33.36
CA LEU A 525 -3.24 3.78 32.45
C LEU A 525 -4.20 2.59 32.41
N ASN A 526 -3.79 1.41 32.88
CA ASN A 526 -4.68 0.25 33.07
C ASN A 526 -5.51 0.38 34.36
N LYS A 527 -5.26 1.40 35.18
CA LYS A 527 -5.94 1.67 36.47
C LYS A 527 -6.81 2.94 36.41
N LEU A 528 -7.07 3.48 35.21
CA LEU A 528 -7.96 4.62 35.02
C LEU A 528 -9.39 4.27 35.46
N ALA A 529 -10.04 5.18 36.19
CA ALA A 529 -11.45 5.05 36.50
C ALA A 529 -12.30 5.13 35.22
N ALA A 530 -13.45 4.46 35.22
CA ALA A 530 -14.37 4.46 34.09
C ALA A 530 -14.92 5.88 33.81
N ALA A 531 -14.87 6.27 32.54
CA ALA A 531 -15.42 7.54 32.06
C ALA A 531 -16.83 7.34 31.46
N SER A 532 -17.77 8.17 31.91
CA SER A 532 -19.11 8.24 31.33
C SER A 532 -19.09 9.22 30.16
N VAL A 533 -19.42 8.74 28.97
CA VAL A 533 -19.48 9.52 27.74
C VAL A 533 -20.91 9.52 27.22
N ALA A 534 -21.50 10.71 27.08
CA ALA A 534 -22.70 10.90 26.27
C ALA A 534 -22.30 11.05 24.81
N ALA A 535 -23.10 10.46 23.91
CA ALA A 535 -22.83 10.48 22.49
C ALA A 535 -24.12 10.64 21.67
N THR A 536 -24.02 11.36 20.56
CA THR A 536 -25.08 11.50 19.55
C THR A 536 -24.46 11.39 18.16
N ALA A 537 -25.18 10.81 17.21
CA ALA A 537 -24.77 10.72 15.81
C ALA A 537 -25.91 11.25 14.94
N THR A 538 -25.59 12.10 13.97
CA THR A 538 -26.59 12.73 13.09
C THR A 538 -26.08 12.77 11.65
N GLN A 539 -26.91 12.38 10.69
CA GLN A 539 -26.57 12.47 9.28
C GLN A 539 -26.61 13.92 8.80
N THR A 540 -25.51 14.40 8.20
CA THR A 540 -25.48 15.72 7.58
C THR A 540 -26.17 15.71 6.23
N LYS A 541 -26.83 16.81 5.89
CA LYS A 541 -27.50 16.99 4.59
C LYS A 541 -26.44 17.34 3.54
N ASP A 542 -26.34 16.52 2.51
CA ASP A 542 -25.23 16.55 1.55
C ASP A 542 -24.98 17.92 0.90
N GLY A 543 -23.74 18.37 0.98
CA GLY A 543 -23.20 19.53 0.25
C GLY A 543 -22.94 19.26 -1.24
N GLY A 544 -23.87 18.57 -1.90
CA GLY A 544 -23.81 18.22 -3.33
C GLY A 544 -23.06 16.92 -3.66
N GLY A 545 -23.53 16.20 -4.68
CA GLY A 545 -22.73 15.18 -5.38
C GLY A 545 -23.16 13.70 -5.25
N GLY A 546 -24.04 13.36 -4.30
CA GLY A 546 -24.73 12.07 -4.28
C GLY A 546 -23.96 10.90 -3.65
N GLY A 547 -24.11 10.70 -2.34
CA GLY A 547 -23.48 9.56 -1.67
C GLY A 547 -23.70 9.46 -0.16
N GLY A 548 -24.92 9.62 0.33
CA GLY A 548 -25.29 9.31 1.73
C GLY A 548 -24.45 10.05 2.77
N GLY A 549 -24.67 11.36 2.88
CA GLY A 549 -23.83 12.32 3.61
C GLY A 549 -23.26 11.93 4.97
N ALA A 550 -22.13 12.57 5.29
CA ALA A 550 -21.28 12.29 6.43
C ALA A 550 -22.02 12.35 7.78
N VAL A 551 -21.60 11.51 8.71
CA VAL A 551 -22.17 11.45 10.07
C VAL A 551 -21.39 12.38 10.99
N ALA A 552 -22.09 13.34 11.59
CA ALA A 552 -21.57 14.16 12.68
C ALA A 552 -21.75 13.41 14.01
N VAL A 553 -20.65 12.98 14.61
CA VAL A 553 -20.63 12.24 15.89
C VAL A 553 -20.19 13.20 16.99
N THR A 554 -21.13 13.62 17.84
CA THR A 554 -20.83 14.51 18.98
C THR A 554 -20.70 13.69 20.26
N LEU A 555 -19.56 13.85 20.93
CA LEU A 555 -19.17 13.15 22.15
C LEU A 555 -18.97 14.17 23.29
N GLU A 556 -19.38 13.83 24.50
CA GLU A 556 -19.23 14.67 25.70
C GLU A 556 -18.81 13.84 26.91
N ASN A 557 -17.69 14.18 27.55
CA ASN A 557 -17.21 13.48 28.74
C ASN A 557 -17.88 14.03 30.01
N LEU A 558 -18.77 13.23 30.58
CA LEU A 558 -19.53 13.56 31.79
C LEU A 558 -18.78 13.23 33.09
N SER A 559 -17.64 12.55 33.02
CA SER A 559 -16.81 12.21 34.18
C SER A 559 -15.80 13.30 34.55
N SER A 560 -15.23 13.20 35.75
CA SER A 560 -14.11 14.02 36.22
C SER A 560 -12.74 13.52 35.76
N VAL A 561 -12.67 12.33 35.13
CA VAL A 561 -11.45 11.72 34.60
C VAL A 561 -11.42 11.78 33.07
N PRO A 562 -10.24 11.74 32.40
CA PRO A 562 -10.17 11.75 30.95
C PRO A 562 -10.75 10.46 30.35
N ALA A 563 -11.38 10.56 29.18
CA ALA A 563 -11.98 9.44 28.45
C ALA A 563 -11.12 9.09 27.22
N PHE A 564 -10.59 7.86 27.18
CA PHE A 564 -9.72 7.37 26.11
C PHE A 564 -10.46 6.37 25.21
N PHE A 565 -10.59 6.71 23.91
CA PHE A 565 -11.25 5.87 22.91
C PHE A 565 -10.23 4.97 22.20
N SER A 566 -10.60 3.71 21.95
CA SER A 566 -9.77 2.72 21.24
C SER A 566 -9.88 2.85 19.73
N ASP A 567 -11.07 3.26 19.27
CA ASP A 567 -11.34 3.54 17.86
C ASP A 567 -11.22 5.05 17.62
N SER A 568 -10.63 5.44 16.48
CA SER A 568 -10.31 6.84 16.14
C SER A 568 -9.35 7.59 17.09
N TYR A 569 -8.87 6.94 18.17
CA TYR A 569 -7.77 7.40 19.04
C TYR A 569 -7.98 8.80 19.64
N VAL A 570 -9.24 9.13 19.92
CA VAL A 570 -9.64 10.38 20.56
C VAL A 570 -9.42 10.29 22.07
N THR A 571 -9.08 11.43 22.68
CA THR A 571 -9.11 11.63 24.14
C THR A 571 -9.98 12.84 24.44
N LEU A 572 -10.95 12.69 25.34
CA LEU A 572 -11.80 13.80 25.82
C LEU A 572 -11.46 14.14 27.27
N TRP A 573 -11.14 15.39 27.51
CA TRP A 573 -10.87 15.90 28.86
C TRP A 573 -12.16 15.99 29.70
N PRO A 574 -12.08 16.05 31.03
CA PRO A 574 -13.26 16.21 31.88
C PRO A 574 -14.13 17.40 31.44
N ARG A 575 -15.43 17.18 31.25
CA ARG A 575 -16.39 18.16 30.70
C ARG A 575 -16.11 18.63 29.26
N GLU A 576 -15.18 18.02 28.53
CA GLU A 576 -14.92 18.38 27.14
C GLU A 576 -15.97 17.77 26.19
N LYS A 577 -16.36 18.57 25.20
CA LYS A 577 -17.27 18.19 24.11
C LYS A 577 -16.55 18.30 22.77
N LEU A 578 -16.75 17.34 21.89
CA LEU A 578 -16.12 17.28 20.57
C LEU A 578 -17.10 16.71 19.55
N THR A 579 -17.13 17.29 18.35
CA THR A 579 -17.81 16.72 17.18
C THR A 579 -16.77 16.20 16.19
N LEU A 580 -16.92 14.95 15.79
CA LEU A 580 -16.13 14.27 14.77
C LEU A 580 -16.97 14.12 13.50
N MET A 581 -16.35 14.21 12.33
CA MET A 581 -17.00 13.91 11.06
C MET A 581 -16.53 12.55 10.56
N ALA A 582 -17.48 11.63 10.35
CA ALA A 582 -17.24 10.31 9.78
C ALA A 582 -17.88 10.21 8.40
N THR A 583 -17.07 10.10 7.36
CA THR A 583 -17.50 9.92 5.97
C THR A 583 -17.21 8.49 5.54
N PRO A 584 -18.15 7.54 5.67
CA PRO A 584 -17.92 6.17 5.24
C PRO A 584 -17.76 6.08 3.72
N LEU A 585 -16.80 5.26 3.26
CA LEU A 585 -16.60 4.98 1.83
C LEU A 585 -17.86 4.31 1.26
N GLY A 586 -18.54 5.00 0.34
CA GLY A 586 -19.83 4.57 -0.23
C GLY A 586 -21.09 5.19 0.41
N GLY A 587 -20.94 6.04 1.44
CA GLY A 587 -22.04 6.74 2.11
C GLY A 587 -22.67 5.97 3.27
N ALA A 588 -23.29 6.70 4.20
CA ALA A 588 -23.94 6.10 5.36
C ALA A 588 -25.29 5.48 4.96
N ALA A 589 -25.43 4.18 5.18
CA ALA A 589 -26.63 3.42 4.88
C ALA A 589 -27.81 3.81 5.81
N ALA A 590 -29.04 3.64 5.33
CA ALA A 590 -30.23 3.83 6.16
C ALA A 590 -30.22 2.85 7.35
N GLY A 591 -30.38 3.36 8.57
CA GLY A 591 -30.26 2.56 9.80
C GLY A 591 -28.82 2.33 10.28
N ALA A 592 -27.83 3.08 9.76
CA ALA A 592 -26.47 3.05 10.27
C ALA A 592 -26.40 3.40 11.77
N ALA A 593 -25.39 2.85 12.44
CA ALA A 593 -25.07 3.16 13.82
C ALA A 593 -23.55 3.29 14.00
N VAL A 594 -23.14 4.17 14.89
CA VAL A 594 -21.75 4.40 15.28
C VAL A 594 -21.44 3.53 16.50
N LEU A 595 -20.46 2.65 16.37
CA LEU A 595 -19.89 1.95 17.52
C LEU A 595 -18.84 2.84 18.19
N LEU A 596 -18.88 2.90 19.52
CA LEU A 596 -17.90 3.59 20.34
C LEU A 596 -17.35 2.62 21.39
N ALA A 597 -16.03 2.57 21.53
CA ALA A 597 -15.33 1.81 22.57
C ALA A 597 -14.07 2.56 23.04
N GLY A 598 -13.59 2.23 24.24
CA GLY A 598 -12.40 2.86 24.79
C GLY A 598 -11.78 2.17 25.99
N LYS A 599 -10.50 2.47 26.25
CA LYS A 599 -9.70 1.85 27.33
C LYS A 599 -10.34 2.03 28.72
N ASN A 600 -11.03 3.15 28.92
CA ASN A 600 -11.88 3.38 30.10
C ASN A 600 -13.30 3.88 29.75
N VAL A 601 -13.77 3.64 28.51
CA VAL A 601 -15.10 4.04 28.03
C VAL A 601 -15.89 2.80 27.65
N ALA A 602 -17.04 2.59 28.31
CA ALA A 602 -17.89 1.44 28.06
C ALA A 602 -18.37 1.39 26.59
N LYS A 603 -18.35 0.18 26.00
CA LYS A 603 -18.78 -0.06 24.63
C LYS A 603 -20.26 0.32 24.45
N GLN A 604 -20.56 1.22 23.53
CA GLN A 604 -21.91 1.69 23.25
C GLN A 604 -22.16 1.82 21.74
N THR A 605 -23.41 1.62 21.31
CA THR A 605 -23.84 1.74 19.91
C THR A 605 -24.84 2.88 19.80
N VAL A 606 -24.53 3.88 18.99
CA VAL A 606 -25.32 5.11 18.81
C VAL A 606 -25.97 5.09 17.43
N ALA A 607 -27.30 5.03 17.37
CA ALA A 607 -28.02 5.13 16.10
C ALA A 607 -27.77 6.50 15.45
N VAL A 608 -27.62 6.53 14.13
CA VAL A 608 -27.56 7.79 13.36
C VAL A 608 -28.98 8.32 13.18
N ALA A 609 -29.21 9.57 13.61
CA ALA A 609 -30.47 10.32 13.48
C ALA A 609 -30.48 11.26 12.27
#